data_AF-X1AKX7-F1
#
_entry.id   AF-X1AKX7-F1
#
_cell.length_a   1.000
_cell.length_b   1.000
_cell.length_c   1.000
_cell.angle_alpha   90.00
_cell.angle_beta   90.00
_cell.angle_gamma   90.00
#
_symmetry.space_group_name_H-M   'P 1'
#
loop_
_entity.id
_entity.type
_entity.pdbx_description
1 polymer ?
#
loop_
_entity_poly.entity_id
_entity_poly.type
_entity_poly.pdbx_seq_one_letter_code
_entity_poly.pdbx_strand_id
1 'polypeptide(L)' 'PNAPEERHNPGIIDGSRRHRIAQGSGTKPQDINQLLNQFRQMQKLLKMGIGGKLPRNIMGMFK' A
#
# COMPACT_ATOMS: atom_id res chain seq x y z
N PRO A 1 -21.16 -3.77 1.43
CA PRO A 1 -20.64 -3.79 2.83
C PRO A 1 -19.24 -4.41 2.88
N ASN A 2 -18.31 -3.90 2.07
CA ASN A 2 -17.05 -4.59 1.73
C ASN A 2 -15.82 -3.93 2.36
N ALA A 3 -16.05 -3.00 3.30
CA ALA A 3 -15.01 -2.23 3.98
C ALA A 3 -13.96 -3.07 4.75
N PRO A 4 -14.29 -4.24 5.36
CA PRO A 4 -13.29 -5.06 6.04
C PRO A 4 -12.26 -5.64 5.07
N GLU A 5 -12.71 -6.14 3.92
CA GLU A 5 -11.87 -6.78 2.92
C GLU A 5 -10.92 -5.76 2.25
N GLU A 6 -11.41 -4.54 2.00
CA GLU A 6 -10.62 -3.44 1.43
C GLU A 6 -9.49 -2.98 2.37
N ARG A 7 -9.68 -3.10 3.69
CA ARG A 7 -8.63 -2.78 4.69
C ARG A 7 -7.54 -3.84 4.73
N HIS A 8 -7.92 -5.12 4.63
CA HIS A 8 -6.96 -6.22 4.63
C HIS A 8 -6.19 -6.34 3.32
N ASN A 9 -6.83 -5.98 2.20
CA ASN A 9 -6.19 -6.00 0.88
C ASN A 9 -6.39 -4.68 0.13
N PRO A 10 -5.57 -3.65 0.39
CA PRO A 10 -5.67 -2.37 -0.31
C PRO A 10 -5.38 -2.43 -1.81
N GLY A 11 -4.90 -3.58 -2.32
CA GLY A 11 -4.69 -3.83 -3.75
C GLY A 11 -5.98 -3.89 -4.56
N ILE A 12 -7.12 -4.24 -3.94
CA ILE A 12 -8.41 -4.37 -4.62
C ILE A 12 -9.14 -3.03 -4.80
N ILE A 13 -8.62 -1.93 -4.21
CA ILE A 13 -9.26 -0.62 -4.24
C ILE A 13 -9.03 0.05 -5.60
N ASP A 14 -9.93 -0.25 -6.53
CA ASP A 14 -10.04 0.35 -7.86
C ASP A 14 -10.70 1.75 -7.85
N GLY A 15 -10.89 2.36 -9.02
CA GLY A 15 -11.49 3.69 -9.15
C GLY A 15 -12.92 3.80 -8.61
N SER A 16 -13.75 2.77 -8.81
CA SER A 16 -15.14 2.73 -8.34
C SER A 16 -15.19 2.65 -6.81
N ARG A 17 -14.36 1.78 -6.23
CA ARG A 17 -14.22 1.64 -4.78
C ARG A 17 -13.67 2.90 -4.14
N ARG A 18 -12.67 3.57 -4.76
CA ARG A 18 -12.18 4.88 -4.30
C ARG A 18 -13.29 5.91 -4.26
N HIS A 19 -14.16 5.96 -5.28
CA HIS A 19 -15.28 6.89 -5.32
C HIS A 19 -16.30 6.62 -4.20
N ARG A 20 -16.64 5.35 -3.97
CA ARG A 20 -17.54 4.95 -2.88
C ARG A 20 -16.96 5.27 -1.49
N ILE A 21 -15.67 5.00 -1.28
CA ILE A 21 -15.00 5.32 -0.01
C ILE A 21 -15.01 6.84 0.20
N ALA A 22 -14.63 7.62 -0.82
CA ALA A 22 -14.65 9.09 -0.78
C ALA A 22 -16.01 9.64 -0.38
N GLN A 23 -17.09 9.15 -1.02
CA GLN A 23 -18.46 9.53 -0.67
C GLN A 23 -18.84 9.16 0.76
N GLY A 24 -18.46 7.97 1.22
CA GLY A 24 -18.76 7.50 2.57
C GLY A 24 -17.93 8.16 3.68
N SER A 25 -16.73 8.65 3.37
CA SER A 25 -15.82 9.29 4.34
C SER A 25 -15.78 10.82 4.24
N GLY A 26 -16.47 11.43 3.28
CA GLY A 26 -16.43 12.88 3.06
C GLY A 26 -15.08 13.40 2.56
N THR A 27 -14.28 12.56 1.90
CA THR A 27 -12.95 12.91 1.37
C THR A 27 -12.94 12.90 -0.15
N LYS A 28 -11.85 13.36 -0.79
CA LYS A 28 -11.73 13.29 -2.25
C LYS A 28 -11.12 11.94 -2.68
N PRO A 29 -11.48 11.41 -3.86
CA PRO A 29 -10.84 10.20 -4.40
C PRO A 29 -9.32 10.33 -4.58
N GLN A 30 -8.82 11.56 -4.75
CA GLN A 30 -7.39 11.88 -4.84
C GLN A 30 -6.66 11.64 -3.52
N ASP A 31 -7.26 12.04 -2.39
CA ASP A 31 -6.71 11.86 -1.06
C ASP A 31 -6.56 10.36 -0.75
N ILE A 32 -7.56 9.57 -1.16
CA ILE A 32 -7.51 8.11 -1.02
C ILE A 32 -6.38 7.52 -1.87
N ASN A 33 -6.19 8.01 -3.10
CA ASN A 33 -5.10 7.53 -3.94
C ASN A 33 -3.72 7.85 -3.33
N GLN A 34 -3.54 9.03 -2.76
CA GLN A 34 -2.32 9.40 -2.05
C GLN A 34 -2.07 8.48 -0.84
N LEU A 35 -3.10 8.24 -0.02
CA LEU A 35 -3.01 7.35 1.13
C LEU A 35 -2.60 5.93 0.73
N LEU A 36 -3.22 5.38 -0.33
CA LEU A 36 -2.89 4.04 -0.84
C LEU A 36 -1.44 3.96 -1.34
N ASN A 37 -0.93 5.01 -1.98
CA ASN A 37 0.45 5.07 -2.42
C ASN A 37 1.43 5.11 -1.25
N GLN A 38 1.17 5.95 -0.23
CA GLN A 38 1.98 6.01 0.98
C GLN A 38 2.00 4.66 1.71
N PHE A 39 0.84 4.02 1.82
CA PHE A 39 0.73 2.69 2.41
C PHE A 39 1.55 1.64 1.66
N ARG A 40 1.49 1.62 0.31
CA ARG A 40 2.31 0.72 -0.52
C ARG A 40 3.81 0.96 -0.36
N GLN A 41 4.23 2.22 -0.24
CA GLN A 41 5.63 2.57 0.01
C GLN A 41 6.08 2.06 1.38
N MET A 42 5.28 2.29 2.43
CA MET A 42 5.54 1.78 3.78
C MET A 42 5.58 0.24 3.80
N GLN A 43 4.64 -0.44 3.14
CA GLN A 43 4.66 -1.90 3.01
C GLN A 43 5.94 -2.39 2.31
N LYS A 44 6.41 -1.69 1.28
CA LYS A 44 7.65 -2.02 0.58
C LYS A 44 8.87 -1.89 1.50
N LEU A 45 8.93 -0.80 2.27
CA LEU A 45 10.00 -0.57 3.26
C LEU A 45 9.97 -1.62 4.38
N LEU A 46 8.80 -1.91 4.95
CA LEU A 46 8.63 -2.95 5.97
C LEU A 46 9.01 -4.32 5.42
N LYS A 47 8.63 -4.66 4.19
CA LYS A 47 9.02 -5.93 3.54
C LYS A 47 10.53 -6.02 3.31
N MET A 48 11.20 -4.89 3.01
CA MET A 48 12.66 -4.83 2.90
C MET A 48 13.35 -4.95 4.27
N GLY A 49 12.81 -4.31 5.32
CA GLY A 49 13.38 -4.32 6.67
C GLY A 49 13.13 -5.60 7.47
N ILE A 50 11.93 -6.18 7.35
CA ILE A 50 11.53 -7.43 8.04
C ILE A 50 12.04 -8.66 7.26
N GLY A 51 12.38 -8.50 5.98
CA GLY A 51 12.73 -9.61 5.09
C GLY A 51 14.16 -10.14 5.20
N GLY A 52 15.08 -9.51 5.95
CA GLY A 52 16.47 -9.97 6.17
C GLY A 52 17.31 -10.21 4.90
N LYS A 53 16.78 -9.94 3.72
CA LYS A 53 17.42 -10.17 2.43
C LYS A 53 17.93 -8.83 1.92
N LEU A 54 19.09 -8.45 2.45
CA LEU A 54 20.01 -7.62 1.67
C LEU A 54 20.11 -8.28 0.28
N PRO A 55 19.85 -7.55 -0.82
CA PRO A 55 19.95 -8.14 -2.14
C PRO A 55 21.35 -8.73 -2.31
N ARG A 56 21.43 -9.98 -2.79
CA ARG A 56 22.68 -10.76 -2.93
C ARG A 56 23.80 -9.99 -3.64
N ASN A 57 23.40 -9.06 -4.49
CA ASN A 57 24.21 -8.13 -5.26
C ASN A 57 25.02 -7.18 -4.36
N ILE A 58 24.46 -6.77 -3.23
CA ILE A 58 25.13 -5.93 -2.22
C ILE A 58 26.05 -6.79 -1.35
N MET A 59 25.63 -8.00 -0.98
CA MET A 59 26.44 -8.88 -0.13
C MET A 59 27.71 -9.41 -0.83
N GLY A 60 27.70 -9.53 -2.17
CA GLY A 60 28.86 -9.89 -2.96
C GLY A 60 29.88 -8.74 -3.16
N MET A 61 29.53 -7.51 -2.79
CA MET A 61 30.42 -6.34 -2.92
C MET A 61 31.25 -6.09 -1.65
N PHE A 62 30.91 -6.76 -0.55
CA PHE A 62 31.64 -6.71 0.73
C PHE A 62 32.47 -7.98 1.01
N LYS A 63 32.65 -8.86 0.01
CA LYS A 63 33.59 -9.99 0.07
C LYS A 63 34.89 -9.63 -0.62
#